data_AF-A0A959B4D4-F1
#
_entry.id   AF-A0A959B4D4-F1
#
_cell.length_a   1.000
_cell.length_b   1.000
_cell.length_c   1.000
_cell.angle_alpha   90.00
_cell.angle_beta   90.00
_cell.angle_gamma   90.00
#
_symmetry.space_group_name_H-M   'P 1'
#
loop_
_entity.id
_entity.type
_entity.pdbx_description
1 polymer ?
#
loop_
_entity_poly.entity_id
_entity_poly.type
_entity_poly.pdbx_seq_one_letter_code
_entity_poly.pdbx_strand_id
1 'polypeptide(L)'
;MKKVFLACILFLLAAGIYGQNSGAKAIAQDPATYFQPMKWRSIGPFRGGRSVAACGVVSDPLTYYMGATGGGLWKTEDAGQIWSNVSDGFFQTGSVGAVAVSESAPNIVYCGMGEHAVRGVMTSYGDGVYKSNDAGKTWKKMGLAPTQHIARIVIHPKNPDIVYVAAQGALYGRTEERGVYKSTDGGSSWSKVLYVDDHTGCAELSMDRNNPLVLYAAMWEHQRLPWKVISGGP
;
A
#
# COMPACT_ATOMS: atom_id res chain seq x y z
N MET A 1 77.33 -26.10 -14.24
CA MET A 1 76.77 -24.81 -14.71
C MET A 1 75.25 -24.86 -14.97
N LYS A 2 74.46 -25.47 -14.06
CA LYS A 2 72.99 -25.52 -14.15
C LYS A 2 72.28 -24.81 -12.98
N LYS A 3 73.03 -24.14 -12.09
CA LYS A 3 72.50 -23.47 -10.90
C LYS A 3 72.45 -21.93 -11.02
N VAL A 4 73.05 -21.34 -12.06
CA VAL A 4 73.04 -19.88 -12.27
C VAL A 4 71.89 -19.43 -13.18
N PHE A 5 71.43 -20.29 -14.10
CA PHE A 5 70.30 -19.98 -14.99
C PHE A 5 68.93 -19.99 -14.28
N LEU A 6 68.81 -20.67 -13.14
CA LEU A 6 67.56 -20.75 -12.37
C LEU A 6 67.32 -19.52 -11.47
N ALA A 7 68.39 -18.79 -11.13
CA ALA A 7 68.30 -17.62 -10.26
C ALA A 7 67.78 -16.35 -11.00
N CYS A 8 68.03 -16.21 -12.30
CA CYS A 8 67.53 -15.06 -13.08
C CYS A 8 66.05 -15.18 -13.46
N ILE A 9 65.49 -16.39 -13.55
CA ILE A 9 64.06 -16.61 -13.86
C ILE A 9 63.17 -16.35 -12.64
N LEU A 10 63.67 -16.62 -11.42
CA LEU A 10 62.95 -16.32 -10.18
C LEU A 10 62.94 -14.82 -9.83
N PHE A 11 63.90 -14.03 -10.31
CA PHE A 11 63.91 -12.58 -10.08
C PHE A 11 63.00 -11.80 -11.05
N LEU A 12 62.75 -12.33 -12.25
CA LEU A 12 61.81 -11.75 -13.23
C LEU A 12 60.34 -12.09 -12.95
N LEU A 13 60.05 -13.16 -12.21
CA LEU A 13 58.70 -13.48 -11.74
C LEU A 13 58.28 -12.70 -10.47
N ALA A 14 59.24 -12.20 -9.68
CA ALA A 14 58.95 -11.41 -8.49
C ALA A 14 58.66 -9.92 -8.80
N ALA A 15 59.12 -9.40 -9.93
CA ALA A 15 58.88 -8.01 -10.35
C ALA A 15 57.51 -7.81 -11.05
N GLY A 16 56.85 -8.88 -11.52
CA GLY A 16 55.57 -8.81 -12.20
C GLY A 16 54.33 -8.78 -11.30
N ILE A 17 54.48 -9.02 -9.99
CA ILE A 17 53.34 -9.18 -9.06
C ILE A 17 53.06 -7.90 -8.24
N TYR A 18 53.98 -6.93 -8.25
CA TYR A 18 53.81 -5.65 -7.53
C TYR A 18 53.25 -4.50 -8.40
N GLY A 19 52.77 -4.78 -9.62
CA GLY A 19 52.33 -3.77 -10.58
C GLY A 19 50.82 -3.63 -10.81
N GLN A 20 49.97 -4.44 -10.16
CA GLN A 20 48.51 -4.43 -10.42
C GLN A 20 47.64 -4.35 -9.15
N ASN A 21 48.12 -3.65 -8.12
CA ASN A 21 47.32 -3.39 -6.92
C ASN A 21 47.10 -1.90 -6.62
N SER A 22 47.15 -1.05 -7.65
CA SER A 22 46.29 0.13 -7.69
C SER A 22 44.94 -0.29 -8.26
N GLY A 23 44.24 -1.13 -7.49
CA GLY A 23 42.79 -1.14 -7.51
C GLY A 23 42.36 0.26 -7.09
N ALA A 24 42.36 1.20 -8.04
CA ALA A 24 41.47 2.33 -7.97
C ALA A 24 40.09 1.70 -7.88
N LYS A 25 39.63 1.48 -6.64
CA LYS A 25 38.21 1.35 -6.38
C LYS A 25 37.66 2.62 -6.99
N ALA A 26 37.11 2.49 -8.20
CA ALA A 26 36.14 3.44 -8.67
C ALA A 26 35.13 3.47 -7.52
N ILE A 27 35.18 4.54 -6.73
CA ILE A 27 34.15 4.84 -5.77
C ILE A 27 32.98 5.19 -6.68
N ALA A 28 32.27 4.16 -7.16
CA ALA A 28 30.90 4.35 -7.58
C ALA A 28 30.22 4.80 -6.28
N GLN A 29 30.18 6.12 -6.09
CA GLN A 29 29.37 6.70 -5.04
C GLN A 29 27.98 6.16 -5.30
N ASP A 30 27.51 5.30 -4.40
CA ASP A 30 26.13 4.88 -4.38
C ASP A 30 25.29 6.16 -4.46
N PRO A 31 24.47 6.34 -5.51
CA PRO A 31 23.69 7.55 -5.67
C PRO A 31 22.85 7.86 -4.43
N ALA A 32 22.38 6.84 -3.71
CA ALA A 32 21.64 7.04 -2.48
C ALA A 32 22.50 7.70 -1.40
N THR A 33 23.79 7.35 -1.28
CA THR A 33 24.76 7.99 -0.38
C THR A 33 25.08 9.43 -0.80
N TYR A 34 25.29 9.69 -2.09
CA TYR A 34 25.57 11.03 -2.62
C TYR A 34 24.39 12.00 -2.43
N PHE A 35 23.17 11.52 -2.62
CA PHE A 35 21.96 12.33 -2.52
C PHE A 35 21.32 12.35 -1.12
N GLN A 36 21.88 11.68 -0.10
CA GLN A 36 21.37 11.72 1.28
C GLN A 36 21.04 13.13 1.80
N PRO A 37 21.87 14.17 1.56
CA PRO A 37 21.58 15.51 2.07
C PRO A 37 20.45 16.22 1.31
N MET A 38 20.07 15.73 0.13
CA MET A 38 19.05 16.36 -0.70
C MET A 38 17.65 16.03 -0.17
N LYS A 39 16.77 17.03 -0.24
CA LYS A 39 15.36 16.86 0.11
C LYS A 39 14.55 16.76 -1.16
N TRP A 40 13.68 15.75 -1.23
CA TRP A 40 12.64 15.69 -2.25
C TRP A 40 11.69 16.87 -2.08
N ARG A 41 11.30 17.47 -3.20
CA ARG A 41 10.26 18.50 -3.24
C ARG A 41 9.32 18.24 -4.41
N SER A 42 8.04 18.49 -4.21
CA SER A 42 7.08 18.49 -5.31
C SER A 42 7.39 19.68 -6.24
N ILE A 43 7.43 19.42 -7.54
CA ILE A 43 7.55 20.45 -8.59
C ILE A 43 6.20 20.72 -9.27
N GLY A 44 5.12 20.11 -8.77
CA GLY A 44 3.80 20.19 -9.38
C GLY A 44 3.65 19.33 -10.65
N PRO A 45 2.53 19.48 -11.38
CA PRO A 45 1.48 20.47 -11.16
C PRO A 45 0.66 20.21 -9.88
N PHE A 46 0.21 21.28 -9.22
CA PHE A 46 -0.66 21.21 -8.02
C PHE A 46 -2.13 20.95 -8.40
N ARG A 47 -2.36 19.86 -9.14
CA ARG A 47 -3.69 19.40 -9.52
C ARG A 47 -3.86 17.96 -9.09
N GLY A 48 -5.05 17.62 -8.62
CA GLY A 48 -5.38 16.26 -8.24
C GLY A 48 -5.22 15.29 -9.40
N GLY A 49 -4.83 14.06 -9.08
CA GLY A 49 -4.91 12.92 -9.98
C GLY A 49 -6.20 12.15 -9.76
N ARG A 50 -6.18 10.88 -10.14
CA ARG A 50 -7.29 9.97 -9.88
C ARG A 50 -7.32 9.58 -8.39
N SER A 51 -8.51 9.62 -7.82
CA SER A 51 -8.82 9.09 -6.49
C SER A 51 -10.04 8.18 -6.58
N VAL A 52 -10.03 7.11 -5.79
CA VAL A 52 -11.15 6.16 -5.64
C VAL A 52 -11.60 6.00 -4.20
N ALA A 53 -10.97 6.73 -3.27
CA ALA A 53 -11.22 6.63 -1.85
C ALA A 53 -11.24 8.04 -1.26
N ALA A 54 -12.32 8.38 -0.56
CA ALA A 54 -12.43 9.61 0.20
C ALA A 54 -13.25 9.35 1.47
N CYS A 55 -12.94 10.08 2.54
CA CYS A 55 -13.69 10.01 3.79
C CYS A 55 -13.61 11.36 4.50
N GLY A 56 -14.74 11.87 4.97
CA GLY A 56 -14.81 13.04 5.83
C GLY A 56 -14.82 12.66 7.31
N VAL A 57 -14.61 13.64 8.18
CA VAL A 57 -14.73 13.47 9.63
C VAL A 57 -16.09 13.97 10.08
N VAL A 58 -16.93 13.09 10.66
CA VAL A 58 -18.33 13.43 11.00
C VAL A 58 -18.43 14.64 11.95
N SER A 59 -17.48 14.77 12.89
CA SER A 59 -17.45 15.87 13.86
C SER A 59 -16.78 17.15 13.35
N ASP A 60 -16.18 17.14 12.16
CA ASP A 60 -15.41 18.26 11.63
C ASP A 60 -15.61 18.42 10.11
N PRO A 61 -16.40 19.42 9.68
CA PRO A 61 -16.72 19.63 8.27
C PRO A 61 -15.55 20.21 7.46
N LEU A 62 -14.39 20.51 8.07
CA LEU A 62 -13.22 21.00 7.35
C LEU A 62 -12.21 19.90 7.05
N THR A 63 -12.31 18.75 7.74
CA THR A 63 -11.35 17.67 7.63
C THR A 63 -11.81 16.55 6.69
N TYR A 64 -10.98 16.27 5.69
CA TYR A 64 -11.20 15.21 4.71
C TYR A 64 -9.91 14.43 4.43
N TYR A 65 -10.08 13.17 4.02
CA TYR A 65 -9.04 12.31 3.52
C TYR A 65 -9.36 11.91 2.09
N MET A 66 -8.34 11.84 1.23
CA MET A 66 -8.44 11.24 -0.10
C MET A 66 -7.29 10.29 -0.37
N GLY A 67 -7.61 9.11 -0.90
CA GLY A 67 -6.64 8.13 -1.36
C GLY A 67 -6.41 8.24 -2.85
N ALA A 68 -5.17 8.50 -3.25
CA ALA A 68 -4.77 8.51 -4.66
C ALA A 68 -4.44 7.09 -5.15
N THR A 69 -4.66 6.81 -6.43
CA THR A 69 -4.37 5.46 -6.96
C THR A 69 -2.88 5.19 -7.17
N GLY A 70 -2.02 6.20 -7.05
CA GLY A 70 -0.57 6.13 -7.20
C GLY A 70 0.18 7.26 -6.50
N GLY A 71 -0.37 7.80 -5.41
CA GLY A 71 0.18 8.95 -4.71
C GLY A 71 -0.03 8.95 -3.20
N GLY A 72 -0.47 7.83 -2.62
CA GLY A 72 -0.68 7.70 -1.18
C GLY A 72 -1.97 8.35 -0.68
N LEU A 73 -2.02 8.57 0.64
CA LEU A 73 -3.16 9.16 1.33
C LEU A 73 -2.87 10.62 1.66
N TRP A 74 -3.84 11.47 1.39
CA TRP A 74 -3.76 12.91 1.62
C TRP A 74 -4.85 13.35 2.57
N LYS A 75 -4.54 14.34 3.40
CA LYS A 75 -5.46 14.96 4.37
C LYS A 75 -5.54 16.46 4.12
N THR A 76 -6.73 17.02 4.27
CA THR A 76 -6.99 18.45 4.39
C THR A 76 -7.69 18.72 5.72
N GLU A 77 -7.49 19.92 6.26
CA GLU A 77 -8.15 20.43 7.47
C GLU A 77 -8.78 21.81 7.23
N ASP A 78 -8.85 22.24 5.97
CA ASP A 78 -9.32 23.56 5.53
C ASP A 78 -10.31 23.48 4.36
N ALA A 79 -11.08 22.40 4.33
CA ALA A 79 -12.06 22.07 3.32
C ALA A 79 -11.52 21.92 1.89
N GLY A 80 -10.31 21.39 1.77
CA GLY A 80 -9.70 21.01 0.49
C GLY A 80 -8.90 22.13 -0.18
N GLN A 81 -8.64 23.24 0.52
CA GLN A 81 -7.78 24.31 0.01
C GLN A 81 -6.31 23.86 0.01
N ILE A 82 -5.87 23.21 1.09
CA ILE A 82 -4.53 22.63 1.23
C ILE A 82 -4.64 21.14 1.55
N TRP A 83 -3.83 20.35 0.84
CA TRP A 83 -3.69 18.92 1.06
C TRP A 83 -2.26 18.58 1.45
N SER A 84 -2.13 17.80 2.52
CA SER A 84 -0.85 17.27 3.00
C SER A 84 -0.83 15.75 2.86
N ASN A 85 0.29 15.21 2.38
CA ASN A 85 0.50 13.77 2.36
C ASN A 85 0.64 13.28 3.80
N VAL A 86 -0.08 12.22 4.13
CA VAL A 86 -0.08 11.59 5.46
C VAL A 86 0.36 10.13 5.41
N SER A 87 0.96 9.68 4.30
CA SER A 87 1.34 8.27 4.07
C SER A 87 2.84 8.04 3.91
N ASP A 88 3.57 9.05 3.44
CA ASP A 88 4.98 8.92 3.10
C ASP A 88 5.82 8.60 4.34
N GLY A 89 6.80 7.71 4.17
CA GLY A 89 7.61 7.16 5.27
C GLY A 89 6.96 5.98 6.01
N PHE A 90 5.67 5.69 5.77
CA PHE A 90 4.98 4.56 6.40
C PHE A 90 4.47 3.52 5.41
N PHE A 91 3.85 3.95 4.31
CA PHE A 91 3.24 3.03 3.34
C PHE A 91 4.30 2.47 2.38
N GLN A 92 4.17 1.18 2.06
CA GLN A 92 5.09 0.52 1.11
C GLN A 92 4.61 0.65 -0.34
N THR A 93 3.32 0.96 -0.55
CA THR A 93 2.69 1.13 -1.85
C THR A 93 1.97 2.48 -1.94
N GLY A 94 1.91 3.06 -3.14
CA GLY A 94 1.25 4.35 -3.37
C GLY A 94 -0.22 4.27 -3.77
N SER A 95 -0.77 3.06 -3.92
CA SER A 95 -2.15 2.87 -4.38
C SER A 95 -3.09 2.70 -3.20
N VAL A 96 -4.04 3.62 -3.04
CA VAL A 96 -5.04 3.56 -1.96
C VAL A 96 -6.39 3.13 -2.55
N GLY A 97 -6.99 2.10 -1.96
CA GLY A 97 -8.29 1.57 -2.34
C GLY A 97 -9.44 2.00 -1.44
N ALA A 98 -9.17 2.24 -0.15
CA ALA A 98 -10.17 2.66 0.82
C ALA A 98 -9.56 3.52 1.95
N VAL A 99 -10.35 4.42 2.51
CA VAL A 99 -10.05 5.11 3.76
C VAL A 99 -11.33 5.20 4.60
N ALA A 100 -11.21 4.97 5.90
CA ALA A 100 -12.30 5.08 6.85
C ALA A 100 -11.84 5.75 8.14
N VAL A 101 -12.60 6.71 8.63
CA VAL A 101 -12.40 7.39 9.91
C VAL A 101 -13.45 6.88 10.90
N SER A 102 -13.04 6.59 12.13
CA SER A 102 -13.98 6.17 13.17
C SER A 102 -14.90 7.32 13.58
N GLU A 103 -16.22 7.07 13.57
CA GLU A 103 -17.21 8.05 14.02
C GLU A 103 -17.13 8.34 15.53
N SER A 104 -16.84 7.33 16.35
CA SER A 104 -16.74 7.49 17.81
C SER A 104 -15.38 7.99 18.29
N ALA A 105 -14.35 7.90 17.45
CA ALA A 105 -12.99 8.31 17.81
C ALA A 105 -12.20 8.75 16.55
N PRO A 106 -12.37 10.01 16.07
CA PRO A 106 -11.80 10.48 14.80
C PRO A 106 -10.28 10.39 14.64
N ASN A 107 -9.53 10.23 15.73
CA ASN A 107 -8.10 9.97 15.67
C ASN A 107 -7.76 8.59 15.08
N ILE A 108 -8.72 7.65 15.10
CA ILE A 108 -8.56 6.32 14.55
C ILE A 108 -8.97 6.34 13.08
N VAL A 109 -7.99 6.06 12.22
CA VAL A 109 -8.15 6.02 10.77
C VAL A 109 -7.61 4.71 10.25
N TYR A 110 -8.35 4.06 9.35
CA TYR A 110 -7.91 2.89 8.61
C TYR A 110 -7.74 3.25 7.13
N CYS A 111 -6.67 2.73 6.53
CA CYS A 111 -6.37 2.90 5.11
C CYS A 111 -6.16 1.52 4.48
N GLY A 112 -6.95 1.21 3.45
CA GLY A 112 -6.85 0.00 2.67
C GLY A 112 -6.09 0.27 1.38
N MET A 113 -5.08 -0.55 1.10
CA MET A 113 -4.20 -0.38 -0.04
C MET A 113 -4.71 -1.14 -1.26
N GLY A 114 -4.28 -0.70 -2.44
CA GLY A 114 -4.62 -1.24 -3.74
C GLY A 114 -5.97 -0.74 -4.23
N GLU A 115 -5.95 0.11 -5.26
CA GLU A 115 -7.18 0.57 -5.90
C GLU A 115 -8.06 -0.60 -6.37
N HIS A 116 -9.38 -0.50 -6.21
CA HIS A 116 -10.29 -1.63 -6.42
C HIS A 116 -10.99 -1.61 -7.79
N ALA A 117 -11.05 -0.47 -8.47
CA ALA A 117 -11.70 -0.37 -9.78
C ALA A 117 -10.95 -1.18 -10.85
N VAL A 118 -11.54 -2.29 -11.30
CA VAL A 118 -10.95 -3.17 -12.34
C VAL A 118 -10.97 -2.49 -13.70
N ARG A 119 -9.79 -2.11 -14.20
CA ARG A 119 -9.65 -1.35 -15.45
C ARG A 119 -8.39 -1.75 -16.20
N GLY A 120 -8.30 -1.35 -17.47
CA GLY A 120 -7.10 -1.58 -18.28
C GLY A 120 -5.87 -0.80 -17.81
N VAL A 121 -6.06 0.26 -17.01
CA VAL A 121 -5.00 1.14 -16.48
C VAL A 121 -5.09 1.25 -14.95
N MET A 122 -4.84 0.12 -14.28
CA MET A 122 -4.63 0.13 -12.83
C MET A 122 -3.15 0.37 -12.53
N THR A 123 -2.87 1.21 -11.54
CA THR A 123 -1.53 1.63 -11.17
C THR A 123 -0.77 0.51 -10.46
N SER A 124 -1.31 -0.05 -9.39
CA SER A 124 -0.67 -1.11 -8.61
C SER A 124 -1.66 -1.81 -7.69
N TYR A 125 -1.33 -3.06 -7.33
CA TYR A 125 -1.87 -3.69 -6.13
C TYR A 125 -1.34 -2.99 -4.87
N GLY A 126 -2.01 -3.23 -3.77
CA GLY A 126 -1.62 -2.81 -2.43
C GLY A 126 -1.13 -3.96 -1.58
N ASP A 127 -0.78 -3.62 -0.35
CA ASP A 127 -0.12 -4.52 0.60
C ASP A 127 -0.89 -4.66 1.92
N GLY A 128 -2.21 -4.49 1.86
CA GLY A 128 -3.14 -4.77 2.95
C GLY A 128 -3.73 -3.51 3.59
N VAL A 129 -3.89 -3.54 4.92
CA VAL A 129 -4.52 -2.45 5.69
C VAL A 129 -3.52 -1.80 6.64
N TYR A 130 -3.61 -0.49 6.77
CA TYR A 130 -2.89 0.32 7.74
C TYR A 130 -3.87 0.98 8.73
N LYS A 131 -3.43 1.18 9.97
CA LYS A 131 -4.17 1.90 11.03
C LYS A 131 -3.33 3.04 11.59
N SER A 132 -3.95 4.19 11.80
CA SER A 132 -3.44 5.30 12.58
C SER A 132 -4.30 5.48 13.84
N ASN A 133 -3.67 5.90 14.94
CA ASN A 133 -4.36 6.29 16.18
C ASN A 133 -4.20 7.80 16.47
N ASP A 134 -3.65 8.55 15.52
CA ASP A 134 -3.29 9.97 15.67
C ASP A 134 -3.67 10.78 14.42
N ALA A 135 -4.82 10.44 13.82
CA ALA A 135 -5.43 11.12 12.67
C ALA A 135 -4.54 11.14 11.40
N GLY A 136 -3.69 10.14 11.23
CA GLY A 136 -2.81 9.95 10.08
C GLY A 136 -1.38 10.47 10.26
N LYS A 137 -0.97 10.88 11.46
CA LYS A 137 0.42 11.33 11.70
C LYS A 137 1.40 10.15 11.69
N THR A 138 0.98 9.01 12.22
CA THR A 138 1.73 7.74 12.20
C THR A 138 0.82 6.58 11.84
N TRP A 139 1.41 5.54 11.25
CA TRP A 139 0.68 4.36 10.78
C TRP A 139 1.36 3.06 11.17
N LYS A 140 0.53 2.05 11.44
CA LYS A 140 0.93 0.67 11.67
C LYS A 140 0.26 -0.24 10.64
N LYS A 141 1.02 -1.18 10.08
CA LYS A 141 0.49 -2.20 9.17
C LYS A 141 -0.30 -3.25 9.97
N MET A 142 -1.48 -3.61 9.47
CA MET A 142 -2.48 -4.45 10.14
C MET A 142 -2.73 -5.79 9.42
N GLY A 143 -1.89 -6.15 8.45
CA GLY A 143 -2.02 -7.41 7.70
C GLY A 143 -2.91 -7.30 6.46
N LEU A 144 -3.45 -8.44 6.00
CA LEU A 144 -4.21 -8.59 4.75
C LEU A 144 -3.41 -8.30 3.47
N ALA A 145 -2.08 -8.39 3.49
CA ALA A 145 -1.26 -8.19 2.29
C ALA A 145 -1.65 -9.08 1.09
N PRO A 146 -2.02 -10.37 1.27
CA PRO A 146 -2.39 -11.24 0.16
C PRO A 146 -3.67 -10.83 -0.58
N THR A 147 -4.54 -10.00 0.02
CA THR A 147 -5.80 -9.59 -0.61
C THR A 147 -5.58 -8.63 -1.78
N GLN A 148 -4.41 -7.95 -1.83
CA GLN A 148 -3.98 -6.99 -2.86
C GLN A 148 -4.85 -5.72 -3.01
N HIS A 149 -6.17 -5.85 -3.06
CA HIS A 149 -7.11 -4.77 -3.35
C HIS A 149 -8.16 -4.70 -2.24
N ILE A 150 -8.13 -3.61 -1.49
CA ILE A 150 -9.13 -3.31 -0.46
C ILE A 150 -10.14 -2.31 -1.02
N ALA A 151 -11.38 -2.75 -1.22
CA ALA A 151 -12.41 -1.93 -1.86
C ALA A 151 -13.14 -1.01 -0.87
N ARG A 152 -13.37 -1.49 0.36
CA ARG A 152 -14.05 -0.73 1.41
C ARG A 152 -13.57 -1.17 2.79
N ILE A 153 -13.55 -0.22 3.72
CA ILE A 153 -13.41 -0.46 5.15
C ILE A 153 -14.62 0.17 5.84
N VAL A 154 -15.25 -0.57 6.74
CA VAL A 154 -16.37 -0.09 7.56
C VAL A 154 -16.01 -0.31 9.03
N ILE A 155 -16.05 0.77 9.81
CA ILE A 155 -15.77 0.75 11.25
C ILE A 155 -17.11 0.80 11.97
N HIS A 156 -17.28 -0.02 13.00
CA HIS A 156 -18.50 0.01 13.80
C HIS A 156 -18.65 1.37 14.50
N PRO A 157 -19.81 2.04 14.43
CA PRO A 157 -19.95 3.46 14.77
C PRO A 157 -19.74 3.78 16.25
N LYS A 158 -19.84 2.77 17.13
CA LYS A 158 -19.65 2.93 18.59
C LYS A 158 -18.41 2.21 19.14
N ASN A 159 -17.75 1.39 18.33
CA ASN A 159 -16.60 0.60 18.80
C ASN A 159 -15.57 0.47 17.68
N PRO A 160 -14.49 1.27 17.70
CA PRO A 160 -13.50 1.28 16.63
C PRO A 160 -12.68 -0.01 16.52
N ASP A 161 -12.77 -0.92 17.49
CA ASP A 161 -12.08 -2.21 17.42
C ASP A 161 -12.81 -3.22 16.53
N ILE A 162 -14.10 -2.99 16.24
CA ILE A 162 -14.89 -3.80 15.31
C ILE A 162 -14.80 -3.17 13.93
N VAL A 163 -14.10 -3.84 13.02
CA VAL A 163 -13.85 -3.34 11.66
C VAL A 163 -14.11 -4.44 10.64
N TYR A 164 -14.73 -4.07 9.53
CA TYR A 164 -14.99 -4.94 8.39
C TYR A 164 -14.24 -4.42 7.17
N VAL A 165 -13.70 -5.35 6.38
CA VAL A 165 -12.91 -5.06 5.19
C VAL A 165 -13.49 -5.83 4.03
N ALA A 166 -13.82 -5.11 2.96
CA ALA A 166 -14.15 -5.68 1.65
C ALA A 166 -12.83 -5.97 0.91
N ALA A 167 -12.41 -7.24 0.93
CA ALA A 167 -11.27 -7.72 0.17
C ALA A 167 -11.75 -8.13 -1.22
N GLN A 168 -11.40 -7.33 -2.22
CA GLN A 168 -11.74 -7.66 -3.60
C GLN A 168 -10.86 -8.80 -4.12
N GLY A 169 -9.61 -8.89 -3.67
CA GLY A 169 -8.67 -9.94 -4.07
C GLY A 169 -7.81 -9.57 -5.29
N ALA A 170 -6.81 -10.40 -5.55
CA ALA A 170 -5.88 -10.24 -6.66
C ALA A 170 -6.61 -10.15 -8.02
N LEU A 171 -6.24 -9.17 -8.84
CA LEU A 171 -6.92 -8.96 -10.11
C LEU A 171 -6.55 -9.98 -11.20
N TYR A 172 -5.27 -10.37 -11.24
CA TYR A 172 -4.67 -11.11 -12.35
C TYR A 172 -4.64 -12.62 -12.12
N GLY A 173 -5.33 -13.12 -11.10
CA GLY A 173 -5.33 -14.53 -10.76
C GLY A 173 -6.47 -14.89 -9.84
N ARG A 174 -6.76 -16.19 -9.77
CA ARG A 174 -7.65 -16.75 -8.75
C ARG A 174 -6.96 -16.69 -7.40
N THR A 175 -7.73 -16.46 -6.34
CA THR A 175 -7.19 -16.42 -4.98
C THR A 175 -8.30 -16.65 -3.97
N GLU A 176 -7.96 -17.38 -2.90
CA GLU A 176 -8.84 -17.53 -1.76
C GLU A 176 -8.87 -16.28 -0.89
N GLU A 177 -7.99 -15.30 -1.11
CA GLU A 177 -7.84 -14.08 -0.29
C GLU A 177 -8.87 -12.99 -0.64
N ARG A 178 -10.08 -13.44 -0.98
CA ARG A 178 -11.26 -12.65 -1.32
C ARG A 178 -12.29 -12.71 -0.20
N GLY A 179 -13.19 -11.74 -0.19
CA GLY A 179 -14.41 -11.78 0.63
C GLY A 179 -14.47 -10.67 1.68
N VAL A 180 -15.17 -10.93 2.77
CA VAL A 180 -15.29 -9.99 3.89
C VAL A 180 -14.44 -10.49 5.05
N TYR A 181 -13.54 -9.63 5.51
CA TYR A 181 -12.75 -9.88 6.71
C TYR A 181 -13.28 -9.01 7.85
N LYS A 182 -13.32 -9.57 9.05
CA LYS A 182 -13.75 -8.89 10.28
C LYS A 182 -12.61 -8.93 11.29
N SER A 183 -12.41 -7.82 11.98
CA SER A 183 -11.61 -7.75 13.20
C SER A 183 -12.51 -7.30 14.36
N THR A 184 -12.18 -7.74 15.57
CA THR A 184 -12.78 -7.29 16.83
C THR A 184 -11.74 -6.79 17.84
N ASP A 185 -10.49 -6.63 17.39
CA ASP A 185 -9.32 -6.21 18.18
C ASP A 185 -8.57 -5.05 17.49
N GLY A 186 -9.31 -4.24 16.73
CA GLY A 186 -8.80 -3.07 16.06
C GLY A 186 -7.85 -3.37 14.91
N GLY A 187 -7.96 -4.54 14.29
CA GLY A 187 -7.18 -4.99 13.13
C GLY A 187 -5.93 -5.79 13.48
N SER A 188 -5.73 -6.14 14.75
CA SER A 188 -4.57 -6.95 15.17
C SER A 188 -4.68 -8.39 14.64
N SER A 189 -5.91 -8.90 14.54
CA SER A 189 -6.25 -10.15 13.88
C SER A 189 -7.50 -10.00 13.01
N TRP A 190 -7.63 -10.89 12.02
CA TRP A 190 -8.73 -10.88 11.05
C TRP A 190 -9.31 -12.28 10.88
N SER A 191 -10.64 -12.35 10.83
CA SER A 191 -11.41 -13.55 10.49
C SER A 191 -12.14 -13.34 9.17
N LYS A 192 -12.06 -14.29 8.24
CA LYS A 192 -12.86 -14.27 7.02
C LYS A 192 -14.30 -14.69 7.37
N VAL A 193 -15.25 -13.78 7.22
CA VAL A 193 -16.66 -13.97 7.66
C VAL A 193 -17.64 -14.15 6.50
N LEU A 194 -17.22 -13.81 5.27
CA LEU A 194 -17.97 -14.10 4.06
C LEU A 194 -16.99 -14.44 2.94
N TYR A 195 -17.25 -15.55 2.26
CA TYR A 195 -16.48 -16.06 1.11
C TYR A 195 -17.43 -16.79 0.18
N VAL A 196 -17.22 -16.65 -1.13
CA VAL A 196 -18.04 -17.29 -2.16
C VAL A 196 -17.20 -18.35 -2.87
N ASP A 197 -16.14 -17.93 -3.58
CA ASP A 197 -15.20 -18.78 -4.31
C ASP A 197 -13.88 -18.02 -4.60
N ASP A 198 -12.97 -18.59 -5.40
CA ASP A 198 -11.66 -18.04 -5.73
C ASP A 198 -11.68 -16.96 -6.85
N HIS A 199 -12.86 -16.63 -7.38
CA HIS A 199 -13.10 -15.62 -8.44
C HIS A 199 -13.91 -14.42 -7.93
N THR A 200 -14.63 -14.58 -6.83
CA THR A 200 -15.63 -13.62 -6.34
C THR A 200 -15.11 -12.85 -5.13
N GLY A 201 -14.88 -11.55 -5.32
CA GLY A 201 -14.43 -10.62 -4.29
C GLY A 201 -15.55 -9.79 -3.69
N CYS A 202 -15.32 -9.19 -2.52
CA CYS A 202 -16.23 -8.18 -1.98
C CYS A 202 -15.85 -6.81 -2.55
N ALA A 203 -16.77 -6.17 -3.28
CA ALA A 203 -16.55 -4.86 -3.91
C ALA A 203 -17.05 -3.70 -3.04
N GLU A 204 -18.01 -3.95 -2.14
CA GLU A 204 -18.62 -2.90 -1.33
C GLU A 204 -19.18 -3.44 -0.02
N LEU A 205 -19.16 -2.61 1.02
CA LEU A 205 -19.82 -2.84 2.30
C LEU A 205 -20.62 -1.61 2.71
N SER A 206 -21.84 -1.82 3.19
CA SER A 206 -22.66 -0.77 3.78
C SER A 206 -23.28 -1.27 5.08
N MET A 207 -22.97 -0.58 6.18
CA MET A 207 -23.55 -0.87 7.49
C MET A 207 -24.77 0.02 7.70
N ASP A 208 -25.87 -0.57 8.17
CA ASP A 208 -27.03 0.22 8.56
C ASP A 208 -26.66 1.12 9.76
N ARG A 209 -26.80 2.42 9.56
CA ARG A 209 -26.45 3.44 10.56
C ARG A 209 -27.35 3.39 11.80
N ASN A 210 -28.60 2.97 11.64
CA ASN A 210 -29.55 2.84 12.76
C ASN A 210 -29.44 1.48 13.43
N ASN A 211 -29.00 0.45 12.70
CA ASN A 211 -28.78 -0.89 13.24
C ASN A 211 -27.44 -1.50 12.77
N PRO A 212 -26.32 -1.22 13.47
CA PRO A 212 -24.99 -1.71 13.11
C PRO A 212 -24.81 -3.25 13.10
N LEU A 213 -25.84 -4.01 13.49
CA LEU A 213 -25.88 -5.47 13.35
C LEU A 213 -26.20 -5.90 11.91
N VAL A 214 -26.72 -5.00 11.08
CA VAL A 214 -27.03 -5.24 9.67
C VAL A 214 -25.92 -4.68 8.81
N LEU A 215 -25.25 -5.56 8.07
CA LEU A 215 -24.19 -5.24 7.13
C LEU A 215 -24.55 -5.83 5.76
N TYR A 216 -24.62 -4.99 4.75
CA TYR A 216 -24.81 -5.39 3.35
C TYR A 216 -23.44 -5.52 2.68
N ALA A 217 -23.25 -6.59 1.92
CA ALA A 217 -22.03 -6.85 1.16
C ALA A 217 -22.36 -7.07 -0.31
N ALA A 218 -21.67 -6.35 -1.20
CA ALA A 218 -21.76 -6.58 -2.64
C ALA A 218 -20.61 -7.49 -3.08
N MET A 219 -20.96 -8.68 -3.57
CA MET A 219 -20.01 -9.67 -4.07
C MET A 219 -19.93 -9.59 -5.59
N TRP A 220 -18.72 -9.71 -6.14
CA TRP A 220 -18.46 -9.51 -7.56
C TRP A 220 -17.40 -10.48 -8.09
N GLU A 221 -17.83 -11.36 -9.00
CA GLU A 221 -16.93 -12.18 -9.80
C GLU A 221 -16.21 -11.31 -10.84
N HIS A 222 -14.88 -11.28 -10.76
CA HIS A 222 -14.07 -10.53 -11.69
C HIS A 222 -12.67 -11.12 -11.87
N GLN A 223 -12.10 -10.91 -13.06
CA GLN A 223 -10.70 -11.22 -13.35
C GLN A 223 -10.21 -10.41 -14.55
N ARG A 224 -8.94 -9.97 -14.52
CA ARG A 224 -8.27 -9.42 -15.69
C ARG A 224 -7.33 -10.45 -16.31
N LEU A 225 -7.68 -10.89 -17.52
CA LEU A 225 -6.77 -11.63 -18.39
C LEU A 225 -6.09 -10.65 -19.38
N PRO A 226 -4.97 -11.06 -20.01
CA PRO A 226 -4.31 -10.20 -20.99
C PRO A 226 -5.22 -9.77 -22.15
N TRP A 227 -6.18 -10.62 -22.53
CA TRP A 227 -7.07 -10.41 -23.69
C TRP A 227 -8.54 -10.12 -23.34
N LYS A 228 -8.96 -10.21 -22.07
CA LYS A 228 -10.35 -9.93 -21.69
C LYS A 228 -10.50 -9.52 -20.22
N VAL A 229 -11.58 -8.79 -19.93
CA VAL A 229 -12.11 -8.63 -18.57
C VAL A 229 -13.22 -9.66 -18.38
N ILE A 230 -13.12 -10.46 -17.34
CA ILE A 230 -14.24 -11.27 -16.82
C ILE A 230 -14.90 -10.40 -15.76
N SER A 231 -16.20 -10.15 -15.94
CA SER A 231 -17.03 -9.35 -15.03
C SER A 231 -18.49 -9.65 -15.33
N GLY A 232 -19.30 -9.86 -14.31
CA GLY A 232 -20.73 -10.15 -14.48
C GLY A 232 -21.38 -10.88 -13.32
N GLY A 233 -20.58 -11.42 -12.39
CA GLY A 233 -21.08 -12.32 -11.35
C GLY A 233 -21.30 -13.74 -11.89
N PRO A 234 -21.59 -14.70 -11.00
CA PRO A 234 -22.08 -16.03 -11.36
C PRO A 234 -23.47 -16.00 -12.01
#